data_AF-A0A951CN66-F1
#
_entry.id   AF-A0A951CN66-F1
#
_cell.length_a   1.000
_cell.length_b   1.000
_cell.length_c   1.000
_cell.angle_alpha   90.00
_cell.angle_beta   90.00
_cell.angle_gamma   90.00
#
_symmetry.space_group_name_H-M   'P 1'
#
loop_
_entity.id
_entity.type
_entity.pdbx_description
1 polymer ?
#
loop_
_entity_poly.entity_id
_entity_poly.type
_entity_poly.pdbx_seq_one_letter_code
_entity_poly.pdbx_strand_id
1 'polypeptide(L)'
;MSSDISQSRPPHEDSKTASTSESENPAIPSPKPKARGPLTIRDWWPDQVDPTTLQPHNPLANPLGDDFNYAEEFAKLDVEAFKADMISLMTTSQ
;
A
#
# COMPACT_ATOMS: atom_id res chain seq x y z
N MET A 1 24.14 29.22 0.53
CA MET A 1 24.43 27.80 0.76
C MET A 1 23.41 27.00 -0.03
N SER A 2 23.68 26.74 -1.32
CA SER A 2 22.78 25.96 -2.18
C SER A 2 23.27 24.53 -2.18
N SER A 3 22.76 23.73 -1.24
CA SER A 3 23.07 22.30 -1.20
C SER A 3 22.13 21.56 -2.14
N ASP A 4 22.69 21.25 -3.30
CA ASP A 4 22.47 20.09 -4.15
C ASP A 4 21.34 19.12 -3.71
N ILE A 5 20.15 19.26 -4.31
CA ILE A 5 19.00 18.36 -4.14
C ILE A 5 19.10 17.18 -5.15
N SER A 6 20.20 17.07 -5.90
CA SER A 6 20.33 16.10 -7.00
C SER A 6 20.52 14.66 -6.52
N GLN A 7 20.87 14.44 -5.24
CA GLN A 7 21.14 13.13 -4.65
C GLN A 7 19.90 12.41 -4.09
N SER A 8 18.74 13.07 -4.00
CA SER A 8 17.54 12.48 -3.39
C SER A 8 16.70 11.66 -4.35
N ARG A 9 17.10 11.51 -5.63
CA ARG A 9 16.33 10.81 -6.66
C ARG A 9 16.58 9.29 -6.68
N PRO A 10 15.58 8.44 -6.38
CA PRO A 10 15.63 7.03 -6.72
C PRO A 10 15.93 6.90 -8.21
N PRO A 11 16.81 5.95 -8.58
CA PRO A 11 17.17 5.75 -9.97
C PRO A 11 15.92 5.46 -10.80
N HIS A 12 15.64 6.32 -11.79
CA HIS A 12 14.53 6.15 -12.74
C HIS A 12 15.08 5.59 -14.06
N GLU A 13 14.40 4.61 -14.65
CA GLU A 13 14.85 3.90 -15.85
C GLU A 13 15.04 4.81 -17.09
N ASP A 14 14.37 5.98 -17.13
CA ASP A 14 14.36 6.88 -18.29
C ASP A 14 15.45 7.96 -18.28
N SER A 15 16.41 7.89 -17.36
CA SER A 15 17.60 8.73 -17.47
C SER A 15 18.50 8.15 -18.56
N LYS A 16 18.13 8.37 -19.83
CA LYS A 16 18.98 8.10 -20.98
C LYS A 16 20.15 9.09 -20.93
N THR A 17 21.13 8.81 -20.08
CA THR A 17 22.42 9.50 -20.11
C THR A 17 23.06 9.14 -21.44
N ALA A 18 22.94 10.02 -22.43
CA ALA A 18 23.89 10.07 -23.53
C ALA A 18 25.22 10.62 -23.00
N SER A 19 25.77 9.95 -21.98
CA SER A 19 27.09 10.23 -21.43
C SER A 19 27.99 9.13 -21.96
N THR A 20 28.58 9.36 -23.12
CA THR A 20 29.68 8.55 -23.63
C THR A 20 30.92 8.89 -22.80
N SER A 21 30.94 8.46 -21.54
CA SER A 21 32.14 8.53 -20.69
C SER A 21 33.07 7.42 -21.15
N GLU A 22 34.31 7.76 -21.49
CA GLU A 22 35.34 6.81 -21.96
C GLU A 22 35.79 5.77 -20.90
N SER A 23 35.10 5.71 -19.76
CA SER A 23 35.38 4.81 -18.64
C SER A 23 34.53 3.54 -18.61
N GLU A 24 33.61 3.32 -19.56
CA GLU A 24 32.78 2.11 -19.58
C GLU A 24 33.54 0.91 -20.17
N ASN A 25 33.72 -0.13 -19.35
CA ASN A 25 34.35 -1.39 -19.75
C ASN A 25 33.37 -2.22 -20.62
N PRO A 26 33.68 -2.53 -21.89
CA PRO A 26 32.74 -3.14 -22.84
C PRO A 26 32.36 -4.60 -22.52
N ALA A 27 33.01 -5.22 -21.54
CA ALA A 27 32.87 -6.64 -21.25
C ALA A 27 31.71 -7.00 -20.29
N ILE A 28 31.04 -6.02 -19.66
CA ILE A 28 29.98 -6.29 -18.68
C ILE A 28 28.69 -5.59 -19.11
N PRO A 29 27.64 -6.33 -19.51
CA PRO A 29 26.35 -5.72 -19.82
C PRO A 29 25.75 -5.10 -18.55
N SER A 30 25.18 -3.90 -18.68
CA SER A 30 24.55 -3.20 -17.57
C SER A 30 23.32 -3.98 -17.05
N PRO A 31 23.11 -4.04 -15.73
CA PRO A 31 21.99 -4.75 -15.14
C PRO A 31 20.67 -4.11 -15.60
N LYS A 32 19.78 -4.91 -16.19
CA LYS A 32 18.48 -4.45 -16.66
C LYS A 32 17.61 -4.08 -15.45
N PRO A 33 17.16 -2.82 -15.32
CA PRO A 33 16.32 -2.44 -14.19
C PRO A 33 14.97 -3.16 -14.31
N LYS A 34 14.45 -3.58 -13.15
CA LYS A 34 13.20 -4.31 -13.03
C LYS A 34 12.09 -3.28 -12.92
N ALA A 35 11.20 -3.23 -13.91
CA ALA A 35 10.08 -2.30 -13.94
C ALA A 35 9.29 -2.38 -12.63
N ARG A 36 9.38 -1.32 -11.82
CA ARG A 36 8.57 -1.12 -10.62
C ARG A 36 7.44 -0.16 -10.96
N GLY A 37 6.32 -0.27 -10.25
CA GLY A 37 5.23 0.71 -10.35
C GLY A 37 5.69 2.14 -10.02
N PRO A 38 4.82 3.15 -10.19
CA PRO A 38 5.16 4.54 -9.91
C PRO A 38 5.77 4.70 -8.52
N LEU A 39 6.88 5.41 -8.42
CA LEU A 39 7.53 5.69 -7.14
C LEU A 39 6.62 6.58 -6.30
N THR A 40 6.45 6.20 -5.04
CA THR A 40 5.72 6.94 -4.01
C THR A 40 6.68 7.80 -3.20
N ILE A 41 6.18 8.79 -2.45
CA ILE A 41 7.01 9.66 -1.60
C ILE A 41 7.89 8.87 -0.61
N ARG A 42 7.42 7.70 -0.16
CA ARG A 42 8.17 6.81 0.75
C ARG A 42 9.39 6.18 0.10
N ASP A 43 9.37 5.98 -1.22
CA ASP A 43 10.51 5.45 -1.96
C ASP A 43 11.67 6.47 -2.02
N TRP A 44 11.38 7.76 -1.84
CA TRP A 44 12.36 8.84 -1.82
C TRP A 44 12.87 9.15 -0.41
N TRP A 45 12.02 9.00 0.60
CA TRP A 45 12.38 9.18 2.02
C TRP A 45 11.97 7.96 2.85
N PRO A 46 12.76 6.88 2.84
CA PRO A 46 12.42 5.64 3.55
C PRO A 46 12.34 5.82 5.07
N ASP A 47 13.10 6.76 5.63
CA ASP A 47 13.13 7.04 7.08
C ASP A 47 12.09 8.09 7.52
N GLN A 48 11.17 8.50 6.63
CA GLN A 48 10.12 9.45 6.97
C GLN A 48 9.10 8.80 7.93
N VAL A 49 8.75 9.53 9.00
CA VAL A 49 7.68 9.14 9.93
C VAL A 49 6.35 9.07 9.19
N ASP A 50 5.66 7.94 9.32
CA ASP A 50 4.39 7.65 8.66
C ASP A 50 3.19 8.05 9.53
N PRO A 51 2.42 9.10 9.18
CA PRO A 51 1.27 9.54 9.96
C PRO A 51 0.03 8.65 9.76
N THR A 52 0.01 7.77 8.75
CA THR A 52 -1.16 6.93 8.46
C THR A 52 -1.49 5.97 9.60
N THR A 53 -0.49 5.59 10.40
CA THR A 53 -0.68 4.76 11.60
C THR A 53 -1.53 5.43 12.68
N LEU A 54 -1.64 6.77 12.65
CA LEU A 54 -2.48 7.51 13.60
C LEU A 54 -3.97 7.47 13.23
N GLN A 55 -4.31 7.06 12.01
CA GLN A 55 -5.68 7.07 11.50
C GLN A 55 -6.07 5.75 10.78
N PRO A 56 -5.91 4.58 11.42
CA PRO A 56 -6.22 3.29 10.78
C PRO A 56 -7.73 3.10 10.52
N HIS A 57 -8.60 3.74 11.33
CA HIS A 57 -10.06 3.57 11.27
C HIS A 57 -10.75 4.93 11.21
N ASN A 58 -10.63 5.60 10.06
CA ASN A 58 -11.27 6.89 9.85
C ASN A 58 -12.80 6.71 9.77
N PRO A 59 -13.60 7.46 10.55
CA PRO A 59 -15.07 7.38 10.50
C PRO A 59 -15.64 7.67 9.10
N LEU A 60 -14.96 8.47 8.27
CA LEU A 60 -15.38 8.70 6.87
C LEU A 60 -15.36 7.44 6.01
N ALA A 61 -14.58 6.43 6.38
CA ALA A 61 -14.52 5.13 5.69
C ALA A 61 -15.58 4.15 6.22
N ASN A 62 -16.32 4.48 7.29
CA ASN A 62 -17.37 3.62 7.83
C ASN A 62 -18.65 3.73 6.97
N PRO A 63 -19.07 2.65 6.27
CA PRO A 63 -20.27 2.69 5.44
C PRO A 63 -21.58 2.74 6.25
N LEU A 64 -21.55 2.42 7.55
CA LEU A 64 -22.73 2.38 8.42
C LEU A 64 -23.06 3.76 9.03
N GLY A 65 -22.16 4.73 8.92
CA GLY A 65 -22.33 6.06 9.47
C GLY A 65 -22.07 6.14 10.98
N ASP A 66 -22.09 7.37 11.49
CA ASP A 66 -21.71 7.69 12.88
C ASP A 66 -22.78 7.29 13.90
N ASP A 67 -24.04 7.21 13.48
CA ASP A 67 -25.19 6.90 14.35
C ASP A 67 -25.42 5.40 14.57
N PHE A 68 -24.65 4.52 13.90
CA PHE A 68 -24.86 3.09 13.95
C PHE A 68 -24.24 2.46 15.21
N ASN A 69 -25.08 1.87 16.07
CA ASN A 69 -24.64 1.15 17.26
C ASN A 69 -24.68 -0.38 17.05
N TYR A 70 -23.51 -0.98 16.81
CA TYR A 70 -23.38 -2.42 16.62
C TYR A 70 -23.88 -3.24 17.82
N ALA A 71 -23.65 -2.78 19.06
CA ALA A 71 -24.05 -3.53 20.25
C ALA A 71 -25.58 -3.61 20.39
N GLU A 72 -26.28 -2.51 20.06
CA GLU A 72 -27.74 -2.47 20.08
C GLU A 72 -28.35 -3.33 18.98
N GLU A 73 -27.81 -3.27 17.77
CA GLU A 73 -28.31 -4.08 16.65
C GLU A 73 -28.00 -5.57 16.85
N PHE A 74 -26.84 -5.90 17.41
CA PHE A 74 -26.50 -7.29 17.73
C PHE A 74 -27.40 -7.88 18.83
N ALA A 75 -27.82 -7.07 19.80
CA ALA A 75 -28.75 -7.53 20.85
C ALA A 75 -30.14 -7.90 20.30
N LYS A 76 -30.54 -7.35 19.14
CA LYS A 76 -31.81 -7.67 18.47
C LYS A 76 -31.73 -8.94 17.61
N LEU A 77 -30.53 -9.46 17.37
CA LEU A 77 -30.30 -10.61 16.49
C LEU A 77 -30.75 -11.92 17.14
N ASP A 78 -31.46 -12.75 16.39
CA ASP A 78 -31.76 -14.12 16.79
C ASP A 78 -30.53 -15.03 16.61
N VAL A 79 -29.83 -15.25 17.71
CA VAL A 79 -28.59 -16.04 17.76
C VAL A 79 -28.86 -17.53 17.52
N GLU A 80 -30.04 -18.04 17.87
CA GLU A 80 -30.37 -19.46 17.70
C GLU A 80 -30.63 -19.77 16.23
N ALA A 81 -31.43 -18.94 15.56
CA ALA A 81 -31.66 -19.05 14.12
C ALA A 81 -30.35 -18.90 13.33
N PHE A 82 -29.50 -17.93 13.70
CA PHE A 82 -28.19 -17.72 13.05
C PHE A 82 -27.27 -18.94 13.15
N LYS A 83 -27.19 -19.57 14.34
CA LYS A 83 -26.38 -20.77 14.54
C LYS A 83 -26.90 -21.95 13.72
N ALA A 84 -28.22 -22.14 13.67
CA ALA A 84 -28.83 -23.19 12.89
C ALA A 84 -28.53 -23.02 11.38
N ASP A 85 -28.64 -21.78 10.88
CA ASP A 85 -28.32 -21.43 9.49
C ASP A 85 -26.84 -21.71 9.16
N MET A 86 -25.92 -21.34 10.06
CA MET A 86 -24.50 -21.63 9.90
C MET A 86 -24.21 -23.15 9.81
N ILE A 87 -24.85 -23.97 10.65
CA ILE A 87 -24.71 -25.43 10.59
C ILE A 87 -25.24 -25.97 9.25
N SER A 88 -26.39 -25.47 8.80
CA SER A 88 -26.96 -25.86 7.51
C SER A 88 -26.02 -25.52 6.35
N LEU A 89 -25.42 -24.32 6.36
CA LEU A 89 -24.45 -23.89 5.36
C LEU A 89 -23.23 -24.82 5.30
N MET A 90 -22.70 -25.25 6.44
CA MET A 90 -21.56 -26.18 6.48
C MET A 90 -21.87 -27.55 5.85
N THR A 91 -23.15 -27.90 5.71
CA THR A 91 -23.60 -29.18 5.14
C THR A 91 -24.14 -29.06 3.71
N THR A 92 -24.27 -27.84 3.19
CA THR A 92 -24.78 -27.57 1.85
C THR A 92 -23.62 -27.22 0.92
N SER A 93 -23.35 -28.05 -0.09
CA SER A 93 -22.33 -27.73 -1.09
C SER A 93 -22.82 -26.64 -2.03
N GLN A 94 -21.95 -25.66 -2.26
CA GLN A 94 -22.05 -24.71 -3.36
C GLN A 94 -21.59 -25.36 -4.66
#